data_AF-A0A260Z3H7-F1
#
_entry.id   AF-A0A260Z3H7-F1
#
_cell.length_a   1.000
_cell.length_b   1.000
_cell.length_c   1.000
_cell.angle_alpha   90.00
_cell.angle_beta   90.00
_cell.angle_gamma   90.00
#
_symmetry.space_group_name_H-M   'P 1'
#
loop_
_entity.id
_entity.type
_entity.pdbx_description
1 polymer ?
#
loop_
_entity_poly.entity_id
_entity_poly.type
_entity_poly.pdbx_seq_one_letter_code
_entity_poly.pdbx_strand_id
1 'polypeptide(L)'
;MLPLLLLLLFSLLFSSGSADSSCKDLFRISVSCAFQQLNNSNIQNYINPSNPFYKTLNSTQLRTPEVNFTSDCHITMYCDNGSSILTFDDTGLGKMYNSPIATGECDPTTREVTMLIQDPSENEFTYTQLLGTCLVKEKCECTAIALDSLNIGGFIDSTSPFYSQMTSSDSKLPFISVSGCTTSMICGPGYSLLLFDDTGLGKVFETLSVSGQCIAKTNKWKVDTGSRVRLTTFNQMYGICVVNDSGNPPAVSTSTTIPTTTTVDTNCTPSSLITVVYAYSNDLDAEEFSDYWNLEHSQQNPENLVRLWIKYANIDLTLLTKTVYSITTLGSNELGQSVTARLPDPSLGFNTSATGSDVLKFIEVPTISSSHRIEKFADNTEAPLCGARMFICVKRYPNEVNIDRLVAKLRAHHILLHIYVTDTPTGGLHSETLYDLASRTNGMCMFYEDAGSLKWDVNKRGQNLFYATNPKVSGRGSVQLPVPQKEVMAGCEFHIVVEDGPLKFFEGVNLSWKYSSSSEPMVQGVGLMYFFNYGVIDLWYGDSLSNLSMQYSYSDEKVRTVQVRLYSYDKLSSWPAYED
;
A
#
# COMPACT_ATOMS: atom_id res chain seq x y z
N MET A 1 -42.05 -36.03 -56.55
CA MET A 1 -42.39 -35.57 -55.18
C MET A 1 -41.75 -36.51 -54.17
N LEU A 2 -40.58 -36.08 -53.71
CA LEU A 2 -39.78 -36.42 -52.51
C LEU A 2 -38.39 -35.80 -52.81
N PRO A 3 -37.54 -35.44 -51.83
CA PRO A 3 -37.60 -35.75 -50.40
C PRO A 3 -37.37 -34.54 -49.47
N LEU A 4 -37.75 -34.63 -48.20
CA LEU A 4 -37.08 -33.82 -47.16
C LEU A 4 -37.09 -34.59 -45.84
N LEU A 5 -35.96 -35.25 -45.59
CA LEU A 5 -35.55 -35.78 -44.30
C LEU A 5 -34.10 -35.33 -44.12
N LEU A 6 -33.87 -34.24 -43.39
CA LEU A 6 -32.66 -34.01 -42.59
C LEU A 6 -32.83 -32.73 -41.75
N LEU A 7 -32.29 -32.76 -40.53
CA LEU A 7 -32.17 -31.70 -39.52
C LEU A 7 -33.28 -31.64 -38.45
N LEU A 8 -33.44 -32.76 -37.75
CA LEU A 8 -33.55 -32.77 -36.28
C LEU A 8 -32.13 -32.87 -35.72
N LEU A 9 -31.62 -31.80 -35.10
CA LEU A 9 -30.64 -31.77 -34.01
C LEU A 9 -30.15 -30.33 -33.78
N PHE A 10 -30.87 -29.58 -32.95
CA PHE A 10 -30.30 -28.61 -31.99
C PHE A 10 -31.38 -28.30 -30.95
N SER A 11 -31.36 -29.06 -29.87
CA SER A 11 -32.05 -28.75 -28.62
C SER A 11 -31.17 -27.82 -27.77
N LEU A 12 -31.83 -26.88 -27.08
CA LEU A 12 -31.34 -26.09 -25.93
C LEU A 12 -30.38 -24.93 -26.26
N LEU A 13 -30.89 -23.68 -26.17
CA LEU A 13 -30.38 -22.59 -25.32
C LEU A 13 -30.95 -21.21 -25.75
N PHE A 14 -31.44 -20.45 -24.76
CA PHE A 14 -31.87 -19.04 -24.74
C PHE A 14 -33.22 -18.65 -25.38
N SER A 15 -34.28 -18.75 -24.57
CA SER A 15 -35.41 -17.82 -24.65
C SER A 15 -35.01 -16.52 -23.95
N SER A 16 -34.55 -15.53 -24.71
CA SER A 16 -34.56 -14.13 -24.28
C SER A 16 -35.94 -13.57 -24.59
N GLY A 17 -36.87 -13.77 -23.65
CA GLY A 17 -38.28 -13.38 -23.81
C GLY A 17 -38.47 -11.87 -23.87
N SER A 18 -38.84 -11.36 -25.03
CA SER A 18 -39.81 -10.26 -25.13
C SER A 18 -41.18 -10.90 -24.92
N ALA A 19 -41.87 -10.53 -23.83
CA ALA A 19 -43.17 -11.08 -23.49
C ALA A 19 -44.25 -10.01 -23.69
N ASP A 20 -44.83 -9.94 -24.88
CA ASP A 20 -46.10 -9.24 -25.10
C ASP A 20 -47.21 -9.94 -24.31
N SER A 21 -47.56 -9.42 -23.14
CA SER A 21 -48.69 -9.89 -22.34
C SER A 21 -49.85 -8.90 -22.46
N SER A 22 -51.04 -9.41 -22.81
CA SER A 22 -52.21 -8.58 -23.13
C SER A 22 -53.12 -8.41 -21.92
N CYS A 23 -53.53 -7.18 -21.60
CA CYS A 23 -54.65 -6.90 -20.69
C CYS A 23 -55.92 -6.47 -21.45
N LYS A 24 -57.08 -6.52 -20.78
CA LYS A 24 -58.38 -6.20 -21.39
C LYS A 24 -58.88 -4.85 -20.87
N ASP A 25 -59.06 -3.90 -21.77
CA ASP A 25 -59.83 -2.68 -21.48
C ASP A 25 -61.35 -2.97 -21.44
N LEU A 26 -62.17 -2.02 -20.96
CA LEU A 26 -63.64 -2.09 -20.88
C LEU A 26 -64.31 -2.51 -22.21
N PHE A 27 -63.61 -2.37 -23.34
CA PHE A 27 -64.04 -2.72 -24.69
C PHE A 27 -63.50 -4.06 -25.24
N ARG A 28 -62.83 -4.90 -24.43
CA ARG A 28 -62.25 -6.22 -24.83
C ARG A 28 -61.22 -6.17 -25.97
N ILE A 29 -60.47 -5.08 -26.11
CA ILE A 29 -59.31 -5.02 -27.02
C ILE A 29 -58.07 -5.46 -26.23
N SER A 30 -57.33 -6.45 -26.74
CA SER A 30 -56.04 -6.87 -26.20
C SER A 30 -55.00 -5.79 -26.49
N VAL A 31 -54.55 -5.09 -25.46
CA VAL A 31 -53.45 -4.12 -25.56
C VAL A 31 -52.32 -4.59 -24.64
N SER A 32 -51.07 -4.53 -25.13
CA SER A 32 -49.86 -4.79 -24.34
C SER A 32 -49.08 -3.50 -24.14
N CYS A 33 -48.66 -3.23 -22.91
CA CYS A 33 -47.60 -2.26 -22.63
C CYS A 33 -46.25 -2.93 -22.86
N ALA A 34 -45.32 -2.22 -23.49
CA ALA A 34 -44.00 -2.76 -23.78
C ALA A 34 -43.15 -2.78 -22.50
N PHE A 35 -42.60 -3.95 -22.15
CA PHE A 35 -41.59 -4.08 -21.11
C PHE A 35 -40.45 -5.00 -21.53
N GLN A 36 -39.26 -4.79 -20.95
CA GLN A 36 -38.09 -5.61 -21.21
C GLN A 36 -37.35 -5.93 -19.91
N GLN A 37 -37.03 -7.22 -19.72
CA GLN A 37 -36.20 -7.68 -18.62
C GLN A 37 -34.72 -7.66 -19.03
N LEU A 38 -33.91 -6.94 -18.26
CA LEU A 38 -32.51 -6.68 -18.58
C LEU A 38 -31.56 -7.29 -17.54
N ASN A 39 -30.37 -7.68 -18.00
CA ASN A 39 -29.26 -8.20 -17.22
C ASN A 39 -27.91 -7.80 -17.87
N ASN A 40 -26.77 -8.28 -17.35
CA ASN A 40 -25.46 -7.89 -17.89
C ASN A 40 -25.24 -8.25 -19.37
N SER A 41 -25.96 -9.22 -19.95
CA SER A 41 -25.73 -9.64 -21.34
C SER A 41 -26.50 -8.82 -22.37
N ASN A 42 -27.64 -8.21 -22.00
CA ASN A 42 -28.49 -7.47 -22.94
C ASN A 42 -28.63 -5.97 -22.63
N ILE A 43 -28.24 -5.50 -21.43
CA ILE A 43 -28.39 -4.10 -21.00
C ILE A 43 -27.75 -3.10 -21.99
N GLN A 44 -26.62 -3.44 -22.61
CA GLN A 44 -25.87 -2.56 -23.51
C GLN A 44 -26.65 -2.16 -24.77
N ASN A 45 -27.68 -2.93 -25.14
CA ASN A 45 -28.52 -2.60 -26.30
C ASN A 45 -29.55 -1.49 -25.99
N TYR A 46 -29.74 -1.16 -24.71
CA TYR A 46 -30.81 -0.27 -24.24
C TYR A 46 -30.29 0.94 -23.45
N ILE A 47 -28.97 1.06 -23.28
CA ILE A 47 -28.35 2.17 -22.53
C ILE A 47 -27.33 2.89 -23.39
N ASN A 48 -27.27 4.22 -23.23
CA ASN A 48 -26.25 5.07 -23.84
C ASN A 48 -25.52 5.88 -22.75
N PRO A 49 -24.34 6.45 -23.04
CA PRO A 49 -23.56 7.22 -22.05
C PRO A 49 -24.27 8.42 -21.42
N SER A 50 -25.35 8.93 -22.05
CA SER A 50 -26.15 10.04 -21.53
C SER A 50 -27.21 9.60 -20.50
N ASN A 51 -27.45 8.29 -20.34
CA ASN A 51 -28.40 7.77 -19.37
C ASN A 51 -27.91 8.04 -17.93
N PRO A 52 -28.72 8.62 -17.04
CA PRO A 52 -28.33 8.91 -15.65
C PRO A 52 -27.83 7.69 -14.86
N PHE A 53 -28.29 6.49 -15.21
CA PHE A 53 -27.92 5.23 -14.57
C PHE A 53 -26.77 4.51 -15.28
N TYR A 54 -26.19 5.06 -16.35
CA TYR A 54 -25.17 4.39 -17.18
C TYR A 54 -23.99 3.86 -16.34
N LYS A 55 -23.48 4.68 -15.42
CA LYS A 55 -22.38 4.27 -14.53
C LYS A 55 -22.78 3.13 -13.59
N THR A 56 -23.97 3.21 -12.99
CA THR A 56 -24.50 2.19 -12.07
C THR A 56 -24.70 0.86 -12.80
N LEU A 57 -25.33 0.91 -13.99
CA LEU A 57 -25.64 -0.26 -14.82
C LEU A 57 -24.37 -0.95 -15.35
N ASN A 58 -23.28 -0.20 -15.59
CA ASN A 58 -21.99 -0.76 -16.02
C ASN A 58 -21.10 -1.26 -14.88
N SER A 59 -21.33 -0.83 -13.65
CA SER A 59 -20.47 -1.17 -12.50
C SER A 59 -21.04 -2.21 -11.55
N THR A 60 -22.32 -2.58 -11.71
CA THR A 60 -23.04 -3.49 -10.81
C THR A 60 -23.33 -4.84 -11.49
N GLN A 61 -23.37 -5.91 -10.71
CA GLN A 61 -23.91 -7.19 -11.18
C GLN A 61 -25.43 -7.09 -11.34
N LEU A 62 -25.92 -7.41 -12.53
CA LEU A 62 -27.31 -7.32 -12.92
C LEU A 62 -27.92 -8.71 -13.11
N ARG A 63 -29.12 -8.92 -12.59
CA ARG A 63 -29.92 -10.12 -12.85
C ARG A 63 -31.21 -9.75 -13.57
N THR A 64 -31.73 -10.70 -14.34
CA THR A 64 -33.02 -10.60 -14.99
C THR A 64 -34.11 -10.60 -13.90
N PRO A 65 -34.94 -9.55 -13.79
CA PRO A 65 -36.09 -9.56 -12.89
C PRO A 65 -37.12 -10.54 -13.40
N GLU A 66 -37.84 -11.20 -12.51
CA GLU A 66 -39.02 -11.94 -12.90
C GLU A 66 -40.21 -10.97 -12.99
N VAL A 67 -41.10 -11.19 -13.96
CA VAL A 67 -42.21 -10.28 -14.25
C VAL A 67 -43.51 -11.06 -14.23
N ASN A 68 -44.47 -10.54 -13.48
CA ASN A 68 -45.85 -11.00 -13.49
C ASN A 68 -46.74 -9.88 -14.06
N PHE A 69 -47.49 -10.19 -15.10
CA PHE A 69 -48.43 -9.26 -15.73
C PHE A 69 -49.84 -9.88 -15.67
N THR A 70 -50.76 -9.20 -14.99
CA THR A 70 -52.11 -9.72 -14.75
C THR A 70 -53.09 -9.27 -15.84
N SER A 71 -54.24 -9.95 -15.92
CA SER A 71 -55.33 -9.57 -16.85
C SER A 71 -55.89 -8.17 -16.61
N ASP A 72 -55.66 -7.62 -15.42
CA ASP A 72 -56.21 -6.35 -14.93
C ASP A 72 -55.19 -5.20 -15.13
N CYS A 73 -54.32 -5.34 -16.14
CA CYS A 73 -53.28 -4.38 -16.51
C CYS A 73 -52.27 -4.05 -15.40
N HIS A 74 -52.12 -4.89 -14.38
CA HIS A 74 -51.11 -4.69 -13.35
C HIS A 74 -49.83 -5.44 -13.73
N ILE A 75 -48.70 -4.72 -13.66
CA ILE A 75 -47.38 -5.30 -13.81
C ILE A 75 -46.65 -5.31 -12.47
N THR A 76 -46.02 -6.43 -12.15
CA THR A 76 -45.14 -6.57 -10.99
C THR A 76 -43.81 -7.11 -11.45
N MET A 77 -42.74 -6.36 -11.19
CA MET A 77 -41.37 -6.84 -11.31
C MET A 77 -40.88 -7.26 -9.94
N TYR A 78 -40.20 -8.40 -9.87
CA TYR A 78 -39.63 -8.91 -8.64
C TYR A 78 -38.21 -9.44 -8.84
N CYS A 79 -37.38 -9.24 -7.81
CA CYS A 79 -36.01 -9.73 -7.75
C CYS A 79 -35.81 -10.67 -6.56
N ASP A 80 -34.77 -11.49 -6.65
CA ASP A 80 -34.29 -12.31 -5.53
C ASP A 80 -34.03 -11.46 -4.27
N ASN A 81 -34.26 -12.06 -3.10
CA ASN A 81 -33.99 -11.43 -1.80
C ASN A 81 -32.56 -10.87 -1.73
N GLY A 82 -32.46 -9.60 -1.35
CA GLY A 82 -31.18 -8.88 -1.28
C GLY A 82 -30.83 -8.08 -2.55
N SER A 83 -31.70 -8.04 -3.57
CA SER A 83 -31.53 -7.16 -4.73
C SER A 83 -32.47 -5.95 -4.69
N SER A 84 -32.14 -4.90 -5.43
CA SER A 84 -33.00 -3.73 -5.65
C SER A 84 -33.48 -3.71 -7.09
N ILE A 85 -34.68 -3.20 -7.34
CA ILE A 85 -35.19 -3.02 -8.72
C ILE A 85 -34.82 -1.64 -9.22
N LEU A 86 -34.37 -1.56 -10.47
CA LEU A 86 -34.30 -0.32 -11.24
C LEU A 86 -35.22 -0.44 -12.43
N THR A 87 -36.17 0.50 -12.55
CA THR A 87 -36.99 0.69 -13.74
C THR A 87 -36.60 1.97 -14.46
N PHE A 88 -36.56 1.95 -15.79
CA PHE A 88 -36.23 3.11 -16.60
C PHE A 88 -36.80 2.98 -18.01
N ASP A 89 -36.69 4.04 -18.82
CA ASP A 89 -37.02 4.03 -20.24
C ASP A 89 -35.83 4.48 -21.11
N ASP A 90 -36.05 4.52 -22.42
CA ASP A 90 -35.06 4.95 -23.42
C ASP A 90 -34.78 6.46 -23.40
N THR A 91 -35.63 7.26 -22.76
CA THR A 91 -35.42 8.71 -22.56
C THR A 91 -34.46 9.00 -21.40
N GLY A 92 -34.17 7.99 -20.57
CA GLY A 92 -33.31 8.12 -19.39
C GLY A 92 -34.08 8.48 -18.12
N LEU A 93 -35.41 8.53 -18.16
CA LEU A 93 -36.26 8.62 -16.98
C LEU A 93 -36.22 7.27 -16.26
N GLY A 94 -36.00 7.25 -14.94
CA GLY A 94 -35.94 6.00 -14.20
C GLY A 94 -35.92 6.18 -12.69
N LYS A 95 -36.20 5.07 -11.99
CA LYS A 95 -36.31 5.01 -10.53
C LYS A 95 -35.70 3.72 -10.00
N MET A 96 -34.90 3.88 -8.96
CA MET A 96 -34.38 2.77 -8.17
C MET A 96 -35.27 2.56 -6.94
N TYR A 97 -35.77 1.35 -6.74
CA TYR A 97 -36.61 0.96 -5.61
C TYR A 97 -35.74 0.27 -4.57
N ASN A 98 -35.85 0.71 -3.31
CA ASN A 98 -35.18 0.05 -2.18
C ASN A 98 -35.82 -1.31 -1.80
N SER A 99 -36.98 -1.61 -2.39
CA SER A 99 -37.73 -2.87 -2.30
C SER A 99 -37.31 -3.86 -3.41
N PRO A 100 -37.33 -5.18 -3.16
CA PRO A 100 -37.14 -6.20 -4.20
C PRO A 100 -38.37 -6.36 -5.11
N ILE A 101 -39.42 -5.55 -4.91
CA ILE A 101 -40.68 -5.58 -5.67
C ILE A 101 -41.02 -4.16 -6.13
N ALA A 102 -41.36 -4.02 -7.41
CA ALA A 102 -41.90 -2.80 -8.00
C ALA A 102 -43.17 -3.12 -8.78
N THR A 103 -44.22 -2.35 -8.55
CA THR A 103 -45.56 -2.56 -9.13
C THR A 103 -45.97 -1.35 -9.95
N GLY A 104 -46.65 -1.57 -11.05
CA GLY A 104 -47.18 -0.52 -11.91
C GLY A 104 -48.50 -0.92 -12.56
N GLU A 105 -49.17 0.07 -13.14
CA GLU A 105 -50.39 -0.09 -13.91
C GLU A 105 -50.12 0.33 -15.36
N CYS A 106 -50.53 -0.52 -16.29
CA CYS A 106 -50.50 -0.24 -17.72
C CYS A 106 -51.80 0.46 -18.11
N ASP A 107 -51.71 1.68 -18.66
CA ASP A 107 -52.86 2.34 -19.26
C ASP A 107 -53.06 1.77 -20.69
N PRO A 108 -54.16 1.06 -20.97
CA PRO A 108 -54.39 0.46 -22.28
C PRO A 108 -54.67 1.49 -23.38
N THR A 109 -55.00 2.74 -23.02
CA THR A 109 -55.27 3.83 -23.97
C THR A 109 -53.97 4.49 -24.43
N THR A 110 -53.10 4.86 -23.48
CA THR A 110 -51.82 5.52 -23.78
C THR A 110 -50.70 4.53 -24.07
N ARG A 111 -50.84 3.27 -23.61
CA ARG A 111 -49.83 2.21 -23.61
C ARG A 111 -48.60 2.51 -22.77
N GLU A 112 -48.76 3.40 -21.80
CA GLU A 112 -47.72 3.76 -20.86
C GLU A 112 -47.89 3.00 -19.54
N VAL A 113 -46.77 2.68 -18.90
CA VAL A 113 -46.77 2.05 -17.58
C VAL A 113 -46.47 3.09 -16.53
N THR A 114 -47.42 3.31 -15.62
CA THR A 114 -47.23 4.18 -14.45
C THR A 114 -46.87 3.32 -13.25
N MET A 115 -45.72 3.57 -12.65
CA MET A 115 -45.28 2.85 -11.46
C MET A 115 -46.00 3.38 -10.23
N LEU A 116 -46.58 2.46 -9.45
CA LEU A 116 -47.28 2.78 -8.22
C LEU A 116 -46.29 3.23 -7.14
N ILE A 117 -46.64 4.32 -6.48
CA ILE A 117 -45.82 4.94 -5.45
C ILE A 117 -46.10 4.27 -4.09
N GLN A 118 -45.05 3.90 -3.35
CA GLN A 118 -45.19 3.34 -2.00
C GLN A 118 -45.25 4.43 -0.91
N ASP A 119 -44.77 5.65 -1.22
CA ASP A 119 -44.76 6.81 -0.33
C ASP A 119 -45.46 8.00 -1.03
N PRO A 120 -46.52 8.60 -0.45
CA PRO A 120 -47.25 9.71 -1.06
C PRO A 120 -46.44 11.01 -1.25
N SER A 121 -45.20 11.07 -0.75
CA SER A 121 -44.27 12.19 -0.96
C SER A 121 -43.36 12.03 -2.20
N GLU A 122 -43.37 10.87 -2.86
CA GLU A 122 -42.58 10.62 -4.06
C GLU A 122 -43.33 11.01 -5.35
N ASN A 123 -42.58 11.31 -6.40
CA ASN A 123 -43.14 11.58 -7.72
C ASN A 123 -43.58 10.27 -8.41
N GLU A 124 -44.65 10.38 -9.19
CA GLU A 124 -45.14 9.34 -10.09
C GLU A 124 -44.21 9.22 -11.32
N PHE A 125 -43.95 7.99 -11.78
CA PHE A 125 -43.09 7.72 -12.93
C PHE A 125 -43.86 6.92 -13.98
N THR A 126 -43.98 7.50 -15.17
CA THR A 126 -44.69 6.92 -16.31
C THR A 126 -43.71 6.66 -17.44
N TYR A 127 -43.74 5.45 -17.99
CA TYR A 127 -42.80 4.99 -19.02
C TYR A 127 -43.54 4.56 -20.29
N THR A 128 -43.05 5.01 -21.44
CA THR A 128 -43.52 4.55 -22.77
C THR A 128 -43.03 3.14 -23.09
N GLN A 129 -41.85 2.78 -22.59
CA GLN A 129 -41.31 1.43 -22.59
C GLN A 129 -40.67 1.15 -21.23
N LEU A 130 -41.17 0.16 -20.51
CA LEU A 130 -40.68 -0.19 -19.19
C LEU A 130 -39.48 -1.14 -19.26
N LEU A 131 -38.28 -0.62 -19.04
CA LEU A 131 -37.06 -1.41 -18.92
C LEU A 131 -36.80 -1.71 -17.43
N GLY A 132 -36.55 -2.96 -17.08
CA GLY A 132 -36.35 -3.39 -15.70
C GLY A 132 -35.12 -4.26 -15.51
N THR A 133 -34.34 -4.02 -14.45
CA THR A 133 -33.23 -4.90 -14.05
C THR A 133 -33.11 -5.06 -12.53
N CYS A 134 -32.60 -6.20 -12.08
CA CYS A 134 -32.23 -6.41 -10.67
C CYS A 134 -30.79 -6.00 -10.43
N LEU A 135 -30.59 -5.03 -9.54
CA LEU A 135 -29.28 -4.71 -9.00
C LEU A 135 -29.02 -5.62 -7.81
N VAL A 136 -28.08 -6.55 -7.95
CA VAL A 136 -27.63 -7.35 -6.83
C VAL A 136 -26.96 -6.39 -5.85
N LYS A 137 -27.58 -6.14 -4.68
CA LYS A 137 -26.87 -5.39 -3.63
C LYS A 137 -25.71 -6.28 -3.21
N GLU A 138 -24.49 -5.78 -3.37
CA GLU A 138 -23.34 -6.47 -2.82
C GLU A 138 -23.58 -6.66 -1.32
N LYS A 139 -23.48 -7.89 -0.81
CA LYS A 139 -23.60 -8.14 0.63
C LYS A 139 -22.44 -7.42 1.32
N CYS A 140 -22.77 -6.37 2.05
CA CYS A 140 -21.82 -5.60 2.84
C CYS A 140 -21.58 -6.32 4.17
N GLU A 141 -20.55 -7.17 4.22
CA GLU A 141 -20.16 -7.93 5.42
C GLU A 141 -19.07 -7.20 6.22
N CYS A 142 -19.08 -5.86 6.21
CA CYS A 142 -18.13 -5.09 7.01
C CYS A 142 -18.50 -5.15 8.50
N THR A 143 -17.50 -5.42 9.34
CA THR A 143 -17.68 -5.53 10.80
C THR A 143 -17.77 -4.15 11.44
N ALA A 144 -18.83 -3.87 12.20
CA ALA A 144 -18.96 -2.68 13.03
C ALA A 144 -19.46 -3.06 14.42
N ILE A 145 -18.73 -2.66 15.47
CA ILE A 145 -18.98 -3.07 16.85
C ILE A 145 -18.92 -1.83 17.76
N ALA A 146 -19.96 -1.64 18.56
CA ALA A 146 -19.99 -0.65 19.63
C ALA A 146 -19.40 -1.26 20.91
N LEU A 147 -18.45 -0.55 21.51
CA LEU A 147 -17.67 -1.01 22.65
C LEU A 147 -17.82 -0.06 23.84
N ASP A 148 -17.58 -0.60 25.04
CA ASP A 148 -17.56 0.11 26.32
C ASP A 148 -16.48 -0.47 27.23
N SER A 149 -16.35 0.05 28.45
CA SER A 149 -15.35 -0.42 29.41
C SER A 149 -15.44 -1.91 29.77
N LEU A 150 -16.57 -2.58 29.52
CA LEU A 150 -16.81 -3.98 29.88
C LEU A 150 -16.36 -4.95 28.80
N ASN A 151 -16.47 -4.58 27.52
CA ASN A 151 -16.17 -5.47 26.39
C ASN A 151 -14.90 -5.09 25.63
N ILE A 152 -14.37 -3.89 25.84
CA ILE A 152 -13.20 -3.35 25.12
C ILE A 152 -11.93 -4.21 25.30
N GLY A 153 -11.79 -4.89 26.44
CA GLY A 153 -10.60 -5.69 26.76
C GLY A 153 -10.33 -6.87 25.82
N GLY A 154 -11.30 -7.28 25.00
CA GLY A 154 -11.11 -8.27 23.93
C GLY A 154 -10.65 -7.69 22.59
N PHE A 155 -10.63 -6.36 22.46
CA PHE A 155 -10.38 -5.65 21.20
C PHE A 155 -9.15 -4.74 21.26
N ILE A 156 -8.63 -4.46 22.46
CA ILE A 156 -7.48 -3.60 22.67
C ILE A 156 -6.52 -4.25 23.68
N ASP A 157 -5.23 -4.07 23.48
CA ASP A 157 -4.20 -4.48 24.44
C ASP A 157 -3.76 -3.31 25.33
N SER A 158 -3.05 -3.63 26.42
CA SER A 158 -2.51 -2.64 27.36
C SER A 158 -1.46 -1.70 26.78
N THR A 159 -1.03 -1.92 25.54
CA THR A 159 -0.07 -1.07 24.81
C THR A 159 -0.75 -0.01 23.93
N SER A 160 -2.09 -0.06 23.80
CA SER A 160 -2.86 0.96 23.09
C SER A 160 -2.69 2.35 23.75
N PRO A 161 -2.38 3.41 22.99
CA PRO A 161 -2.22 4.77 23.53
C PRO A 161 -3.49 5.32 24.16
N PHE A 162 -4.65 4.74 23.84
CA PHE A 162 -5.93 5.09 24.43
C PHE A 162 -6.39 4.05 25.47
N TYR A 163 -5.55 3.07 25.86
CA TYR A 163 -5.96 1.97 26.73
C TYR A 163 -6.58 2.46 28.04
N SER A 164 -5.92 3.39 28.73
CA SER A 164 -6.42 3.94 30.00
C SER A 164 -7.73 4.72 29.83
N GLN A 165 -7.91 5.42 28.70
CA GLN A 165 -9.14 6.15 28.39
C GLN A 165 -10.28 5.21 28.02
N MET A 166 -10.03 4.22 27.15
CA MET A 166 -11.04 3.26 26.69
C MET A 166 -11.44 2.25 27.76
N THR A 167 -10.53 1.88 28.67
CA THR A 167 -10.81 1.00 29.81
C THR A 167 -11.33 1.75 31.05
N SER A 168 -11.36 3.09 31.03
CA SER A 168 -11.98 3.88 32.10
C SER A 168 -13.43 3.48 32.28
N SER A 169 -13.89 3.39 33.54
CA SER A 169 -15.30 3.15 33.89
C SER A 169 -16.26 4.21 33.33
N ASP A 170 -15.71 5.37 32.94
CA ASP A 170 -16.50 6.46 32.40
C ASP A 170 -16.81 6.28 30.91
N SER A 171 -16.10 5.39 30.20
CA SER A 171 -16.35 5.09 28.79
C SER A 171 -17.71 4.43 28.58
N LYS A 172 -18.43 4.87 27.54
CA LYS A 172 -19.80 4.45 27.23
C LYS A 172 -19.92 3.83 25.84
N LEU A 173 -20.95 3.02 25.68
CA LEU A 173 -21.30 2.38 24.42
C LEU A 173 -21.94 3.42 23.47
N PRO A 174 -21.43 3.60 22.23
CA PRO A 174 -22.08 4.45 21.26
C PRO A 174 -23.36 3.81 20.73
N PHE A 175 -24.35 4.64 20.41
CA PHE A 175 -25.52 4.19 19.66
C PHE A 175 -25.11 3.90 18.22
N ILE A 176 -25.33 2.66 17.76
CA ILE A 176 -25.02 2.23 16.40
C ILE A 176 -26.31 2.06 15.58
N SER A 177 -26.31 2.61 14.36
CA SER A 177 -27.41 2.46 13.40
C SER A 177 -26.87 1.96 12.07
N VAL A 178 -27.42 0.86 11.56
CA VAL A 178 -27.00 0.22 10.30
C VAL A 178 -28.13 0.34 9.28
N SER A 179 -27.83 0.89 8.11
CA SER A 179 -28.76 1.04 6.98
C SER A 179 -28.05 0.67 5.66
N GLY A 180 -28.30 -0.55 5.18
CA GLY A 180 -27.62 -1.06 3.97
C GLY A 180 -26.10 -1.18 4.17
N CYS A 181 -25.33 -0.57 3.28
CA CYS A 181 -23.86 -0.52 3.36
C CYS A 181 -23.36 0.71 4.15
N THR A 182 -24.22 1.37 4.91
CA THR A 182 -23.86 2.54 5.71
C THR A 182 -24.10 2.25 7.18
N THR A 183 -23.16 2.65 8.03
CA THR A 183 -23.29 2.57 9.49
C THR A 183 -22.98 3.93 10.09
N SER A 184 -23.74 4.35 11.10
CA SER A 184 -23.42 5.50 11.93
C SER A 184 -23.27 5.12 13.40
N MET A 185 -22.37 5.80 14.09
CA MET A 185 -22.14 5.69 15.52
C MET A 185 -22.28 7.06 16.17
N ILE A 186 -22.97 7.12 17.32
CA ILE A 186 -23.32 8.37 17.98
C ILE A 186 -23.03 8.27 19.49
N CYS A 187 -22.35 9.28 20.03
CA CYS A 187 -22.12 9.44 21.47
C CYS A 187 -23.07 10.49 22.08
N GLY A 188 -23.37 10.32 23.37
CA GLY A 188 -24.13 11.30 24.14
C GLY A 188 -23.33 12.60 24.38
N PRO A 189 -24.01 13.70 24.75
CA PRO A 189 -23.34 14.96 25.07
C PRO A 189 -22.36 14.79 26.24
N GLY A 190 -21.20 15.45 26.14
CA GLY A 190 -20.10 15.33 27.11
C GLY A 190 -19.06 14.24 26.78
N TYR A 191 -19.28 13.49 25.70
CA TYR A 191 -18.38 12.44 25.22
C TYR A 191 -17.90 12.72 23.79
N SER A 192 -16.67 12.29 23.49
CA SER A 192 -16.11 12.21 22.14
C SER A 192 -16.20 10.78 21.64
N LEU A 193 -16.44 10.62 20.33
CA LEU A 193 -16.46 9.29 19.71
C LEU A 193 -15.05 8.92 19.24
N LEU A 194 -14.50 7.85 19.77
CA LEU A 194 -13.26 7.23 19.28
C LEU A 194 -13.64 6.05 18.38
N LEU A 195 -13.21 6.11 17.12
CA LEU A 195 -13.34 5.03 16.15
C LEU A 195 -11.97 4.41 15.87
N PHE A 196 -11.86 3.08 15.86
CA PHE A 196 -10.62 2.37 15.56
C PHE A 196 -10.87 0.99 14.91
N ASP A 197 -9.80 0.32 14.49
CA ASP A 197 -9.83 -1.06 13.99
C ASP A 197 -8.70 -1.94 14.55
N ASP A 198 -8.67 -3.22 14.17
CA ASP A 198 -7.67 -4.20 14.60
C ASP A 198 -6.26 -3.94 14.06
N THR A 199 -6.08 -3.00 13.14
CA THR A 199 -4.77 -2.61 12.61
C THR A 199 -4.08 -1.56 13.47
N GLY A 200 -4.78 -1.02 14.46
CA GLY A 200 -4.33 0.09 15.30
C GLY A 200 -4.63 1.46 14.68
N LEU A 201 -5.34 1.53 13.55
CA LEU A 201 -5.83 2.79 13.00
C LEU A 201 -6.96 3.31 13.89
N GLY A 202 -6.86 4.55 14.39
CA GLY A 202 -7.88 5.14 15.24
C GLY A 202 -7.97 6.65 15.15
N LYS A 203 -9.15 7.21 15.42
CA LYS A 203 -9.42 8.65 15.44
C LYS A 203 -10.49 9.01 16.47
N VAL A 204 -10.20 10.04 17.26
CA VAL A 204 -11.18 10.74 18.09
C VAL A 204 -11.88 11.80 17.24
N PHE A 205 -13.20 11.84 17.32
CA PHE A 205 -14.04 12.81 16.66
C PHE A 205 -14.64 13.76 17.70
N GLU A 206 -14.47 15.06 17.46
CA GLU A 206 -15.12 16.11 18.26
C GLU A 206 -16.62 16.24 17.95
N THR A 207 -17.09 15.58 16.88
CA THR A 207 -18.50 15.49 16.52
C THR A 207 -19.18 14.35 17.24
N LEU A 208 -20.45 14.56 17.62
CA LEU A 208 -21.25 13.55 18.32
C LEU A 208 -21.56 12.31 17.47
N SER A 209 -21.43 12.40 16.14
CA SER A 209 -21.77 11.33 15.21
C SER A 209 -20.71 11.16 14.13
N VAL A 210 -20.46 9.90 13.74
CA VAL A 210 -19.61 9.52 12.61
C VAL A 210 -20.34 8.49 11.76
N SER A 211 -20.19 8.60 10.43
CA SER A 211 -20.78 7.67 9.47
C SER A 211 -19.69 7.02 8.61
N GLY A 212 -19.86 5.74 8.32
CA GLY A 212 -18.98 4.94 7.47
C GLY A 212 -19.75 4.25 6.35
N GLN A 213 -19.09 4.08 5.20
CA GLN A 213 -19.60 3.37 4.03
C GLN A 213 -18.79 2.09 3.78
N CYS A 214 -19.46 0.93 3.84
CA CYS A 214 -18.88 -0.37 3.60
C CYS A 214 -18.60 -0.58 2.10
N ILE A 215 -17.39 -1.03 1.79
CA ILE A 215 -16.98 -1.50 0.47
C ILE A 215 -17.16 -3.02 0.45
N ALA A 216 -18.20 -3.52 -0.23
CA ALA A 216 -18.51 -4.94 -0.19
C ALA A 216 -17.44 -5.85 -0.81
N LYS A 217 -16.66 -5.35 -1.81
CA LYS A 217 -15.56 -6.12 -2.40
C LYS A 217 -14.42 -6.43 -1.43
N THR A 218 -14.20 -5.58 -0.44
CA THR A 218 -13.09 -5.72 0.50
C THR A 218 -13.56 -5.96 1.93
N ASN A 219 -14.86 -5.82 2.20
CA ASN A 219 -15.46 -5.77 3.53
C ASN A 219 -14.76 -4.78 4.46
N LYS A 220 -14.46 -3.57 3.94
CA LYS A 220 -13.81 -2.48 4.68
C LYS A 220 -14.67 -1.22 4.70
N TRP A 221 -14.51 -0.39 5.72
CA TRP A 221 -15.26 0.85 5.89
C TRP A 221 -14.51 2.06 5.36
N LYS A 222 -15.17 2.93 4.60
CA LYS A 222 -14.70 4.29 4.32
C LYS A 222 -15.37 5.27 5.27
N VAL A 223 -14.58 6.00 6.03
CA VAL A 223 -15.07 6.97 7.02
C VAL A 223 -14.47 8.34 6.68
N ASP A 224 -15.30 9.38 6.73
CA ASP A 224 -14.81 10.75 6.63
C ASP A 224 -14.15 11.14 7.96
N THR A 225 -12.84 11.33 7.91
CA THR A 225 -12.02 11.74 9.06
C THR A 225 -11.65 13.23 9.00
N GLY A 226 -12.23 14.01 8.10
CA GLY A 226 -11.92 15.44 7.94
C GLY A 226 -10.62 15.72 7.16
N SER A 227 -10.04 14.71 6.49
CA SER A 227 -8.90 14.89 5.57
C SER A 227 -9.38 15.47 4.24
N ARG A 228 -8.77 16.57 3.77
CA ARG A 228 -9.15 17.26 2.52
C ARG A 228 -8.85 16.48 1.23
N VAL A 229 -8.20 15.31 1.33
CA VAL A 229 -7.64 14.61 0.17
C VAL A 229 -8.37 13.31 -0.14
N ARG A 230 -8.73 12.45 0.85
CA ARG A 230 -9.50 11.19 0.65
C ARG A 230 -10.16 10.69 1.94
N LEU A 231 -11.25 9.92 1.82
CA LEU A 231 -11.85 9.14 2.91
C LEU A 231 -10.86 8.08 3.45
N THR A 232 -10.81 7.91 4.77
CA THR A 232 -9.95 6.91 5.43
C THR A 232 -10.60 5.53 5.38
N THR A 233 -9.82 4.47 5.13
CA THR A 233 -10.32 3.09 5.08
C THR A 233 -9.96 2.34 6.36
N PHE A 234 -10.96 1.81 7.07
CA PHE A 234 -10.83 0.98 8.26
C PHE A 234 -11.18 -0.48 7.94
N ASN A 235 -10.48 -1.44 8.52
CA ASN A 235 -10.82 -2.86 8.38
C ASN A 235 -12.13 -3.20 9.12
N GLN A 236 -12.28 -2.71 10.35
CA GLN A 236 -13.52 -2.77 11.12
C GLN A 236 -13.85 -1.38 11.68
N MET A 237 -15.11 -1.15 12.05
CA MET A 237 -15.50 0.05 12.79
C MET A 237 -15.74 -0.33 14.24
N TYR A 238 -14.73 -0.22 15.09
CA TYR A 238 -14.88 -0.31 16.54
C TYR A 238 -15.07 1.09 17.10
N GLY A 239 -16.20 1.33 17.77
CA GLY A 239 -16.52 2.65 18.32
C GLY A 239 -16.70 2.62 19.83
N ILE A 240 -16.17 3.62 20.52
CA ILE A 240 -16.34 3.82 21.97
C ILE A 240 -16.49 5.31 22.31
N CYS A 241 -17.32 5.65 23.29
CA CYS A 241 -17.49 7.02 23.76
C CYS A 241 -16.58 7.30 24.97
N VAL A 242 -15.71 8.30 24.88
CA VAL A 242 -14.74 8.69 25.93
C VAL A 242 -15.03 10.11 26.44
N VAL A 243 -14.68 10.41 27.71
CA VAL A 243 -15.01 11.69 28.37
C VAL A 243 -14.20 12.86 27.80
N ASN A 244 -14.83 14.02 27.66
CA ASN A 244 -14.19 15.25 27.20
C ASN A 244 -13.43 15.97 28.34
N ASP A 245 -12.15 15.69 28.53
CA ASP A 245 -11.31 16.44 29.49
C ASP A 245 -10.73 17.71 28.84
N SER A 246 -11.39 18.87 29.02
CA SER A 246 -10.92 20.14 28.43
C SER A 246 -10.03 20.94 29.38
N GLY A 247 -8.78 21.18 28.96
CA GLY A 247 -7.87 22.15 29.58
C GLY A 247 -6.72 22.67 28.70
N ASN A 248 -6.54 22.17 27.48
CA ASN A 248 -5.95 22.82 26.31
C ASN A 248 -5.96 21.75 25.21
N PRO A 249 -6.54 21.98 24.03
CA PRO A 249 -6.43 21.02 22.93
C PRO A 249 -4.95 20.95 22.54
N PRO A 250 -4.32 19.78 22.37
CA PRO A 250 -3.14 19.73 21.53
C PRO A 250 -3.60 20.24 20.17
N ALA A 251 -3.06 21.38 19.74
CA ALA A 251 -3.26 21.89 18.39
C ALA A 251 -2.65 20.87 17.43
N VAL A 252 -3.45 19.87 17.05
CA VAL A 252 -3.10 18.93 16.01
C VAL A 252 -3.50 19.60 14.71
N SER A 253 -2.51 20.23 14.08
CA SER A 253 -2.51 20.51 12.65
C SER A 253 -3.12 19.33 11.91
N THR A 254 -3.97 19.60 10.93
CA THR A 254 -4.33 18.63 9.88
C THR A 254 -3.05 18.01 9.33
N SER A 255 -2.67 16.88 9.91
CA SER A 255 -1.55 16.06 9.48
C SER A 255 -2.17 14.76 9.02
N THR A 256 -1.96 14.47 7.75
CA THR A 256 -2.27 13.19 7.09
C THR A 256 -1.38 12.05 7.63
N THR A 257 -0.92 12.14 8.88
CA THR A 257 -0.01 11.19 9.51
C THR A 257 -0.77 10.24 10.42
N ILE A 258 -0.74 8.99 10.00
CA ILE A 258 -0.96 7.78 10.80
C ILE A 258 -0.34 7.95 12.20
N PRO A 259 -1.09 7.73 13.30
CA PRO A 259 -0.51 7.66 14.64
C PRO A 259 0.21 6.32 14.79
N THR A 260 1.48 6.31 14.40
CA THR A 260 2.43 5.30 14.84
C THR A 260 2.84 5.69 16.25
N THR A 261 2.40 4.96 17.28
CA THR A 261 3.17 4.91 18.53
C THR A 261 4.46 4.14 18.24
N THR A 262 5.39 4.78 17.52
CA THR A 262 6.80 4.51 17.74
C THR A 262 7.11 5.17 19.07
N THR A 263 7.08 4.39 20.15
CA THR A 263 8.00 4.67 21.24
C THR A 263 9.37 4.73 20.60
N VAL A 264 9.91 5.94 20.40
CA VAL A 264 11.33 6.11 20.16
C VAL A 264 11.97 5.39 21.33
N ASP A 265 12.63 4.26 21.06
CA ASP A 265 13.41 3.61 22.08
C ASP A 265 14.49 4.62 22.47
N THR A 266 14.32 5.28 23.62
CA THR A 266 15.28 6.26 24.13
C THR A 266 16.65 5.63 24.41
N ASN A 267 16.77 4.30 24.31
CA ASN A 267 18.03 3.57 24.38
C ASN A 267 18.70 3.34 23.02
N CYS A 268 18.05 3.70 21.89
CA CYS A 268 18.63 3.52 20.57
C CYS A 268 19.55 4.69 20.19
N THR A 269 20.79 4.62 20.68
CA THR A 269 21.82 5.64 20.47
C THR A 269 22.84 5.20 19.41
N PRO A 270 23.58 6.12 18.77
CA PRO A 270 24.65 5.72 17.85
C PRO A 270 25.81 4.94 18.50
N SER A 271 25.88 4.93 19.83
CA SER A 271 26.82 4.10 20.60
C SER A 271 26.29 2.70 20.92
N SER A 272 25.05 2.39 20.56
CA SER A 272 24.45 1.08 20.81
C SER A 272 25.17 -0.02 20.02
N LEU A 273 25.10 -1.23 20.56
CA LEU A 273 25.63 -2.43 19.91
C LEU A 273 24.90 -2.64 18.57
N ILE A 274 25.63 -2.94 17.49
CA ILE A 274 25.07 -3.05 16.14
C ILE A 274 25.24 -4.45 15.54
N THR A 275 24.24 -4.85 14.77
CA THR A 275 24.20 -6.11 14.02
C THR A 275 24.34 -5.86 12.53
N VAL A 276 25.08 -6.71 11.83
CA VAL A 276 25.20 -6.69 10.37
C VAL A 276 24.51 -7.90 9.77
N VAL A 277 23.67 -7.67 8.77
CA VAL A 277 22.96 -8.71 8.05
C VAL A 277 23.36 -8.70 6.59
N TYR A 278 23.70 -9.88 6.08
CA TYR A 278 23.82 -10.14 4.66
C TYR A 278 22.60 -10.94 4.22
N ALA A 279 21.86 -10.43 3.26
CA ALA A 279 20.72 -11.14 2.69
C ALA A 279 20.87 -11.22 1.18
N TYR A 280 20.54 -12.36 0.58
CA TYR A 280 20.68 -12.55 -0.85
C TYR A 280 19.61 -13.47 -1.43
N SER A 281 19.27 -13.23 -2.70
CA SER A 281 18.33 -14.07 -3.45
C SER A 281 19.02 -15.32 -4.00
N ASN A 282 18.32 -16.46 -3.98
CA ASN A 282 18.74 -17.65 -4.73
C ASN A 282 18.69 -17.48 -6.25
N ASP A 283 18.01 -16.45 -6.77
CA ASP A 283 18.02 -16.16 -8.20
C ASP A 283 19.42 -15.70 -8.70
N LEU A 284 20.36 -15.37 -7.79
CA LEU A 284 21.73 -14.95 -8.12
C LEU A 284 22.58 -16.10 -8.66
N ASP A 285 23.58 -15.76 -9.47
CA ASP A 285 24.60 -16.72 -9.89
C ASP A 285 25.53 -17.04 -8.71
N ALA A 286 25.76 -18.33 -8.46
CA ALA A 286 26.52 -18.80 -7.32
C ALA A 286 28.01 -18.43 -7.41
N GLU A 287 28.58 -18.47 -8.62
CA GLU A 287 29.99 -18.18 -8.88
C GLU A 287 30.24 -16.68 -8.75
N GLU A 288 29.42 -15.85 -9.41
CA GLU A 288 29.52 -14.38 -9.29
C GLU A 288 29.34 -13.90 -7.84
N PHE A 289 28.37 -14.46 -7.11
CA PHE A 289 28.15 -14.12 -5.71
C PHE A 289 29.31 -14.59 -4.82
N SER A 290 29.88 -15.77 -5.10
CA SER A 290 31.05 -16.28 -4.40
C SER A 290 32.27 -15.37 -4.61
N ASP A 291 32.52 -14.89 -5.83
CA ASP A 291 33.61 -13.96 -6.13
C ASP A 291 33.45 -12.63 -5.40
N TYR A 292 32.23 -12.09 -5.41
CA TYR A 292 31.87 -10.93 -4.59
C TYR A 292 32.14 -11.19 -3.11
N TRP A 293 31.63 -12.30 -2.56
CA TRP A 293 31.77 -12.63 -1.14
C TRP A 293 33.22 -12.83 -0.72
N ASN A 294 34.03 -13.49 -1.53
CA ASN A 294 35.44 -13.71 -1.25
C ASN A 294 36.19 -12.38 -1.17
N LEU A 295 35.89 -11.44 -2.07
CA LEU A 295 36.51 -10.12 -1.99
C LEU A 295 36.02 -9.34 -0.76
N GLU A 296 34.71 -9.33 -0.53
CA GLU A 296 34.08 -8.71 0.64
C GLU A 296 34.71 -9.22 1.94
N HIS A 297 34.77 -10.53 2.12
CA HIS A 297 35.33 -11.17 3.30
C HIS A 297 36.84 -10.89 3.46
N SER A 298 37.60 -10.84 2.35
CA SER A 298 39.05 -10.59 2.41
C SER A 298 39.44 -9.13 2.70
N GLN A 299 38.59 -8.17 2.28
CA GLN A 299 38.86 -6.74 2.43
C GLN A 299 38.31 -6.17 3.74
N GLN A 300 37.41 -6.91 4.40
CA GLN A 300 36.95 -6.60 5.73
C GLN A 300 38.12 -6.54 6.73
N ASN A 301 38.50 -5.34 7.15
CA ASN A 301 39.49 -5.16 8.20
C ASN A 301 38.91 -5.64 9.55
N PRO A 302 39.44 -6.72 10.16
CA PRO A 302 38.94 -7.25 11.42
C PRO A 302 38.94 -6.21 12.55
N GLU A 303 39.88 -5.27 12.56
CA GLU A 303 39.95 -4.24 13.60
C GLU A 303 38.82 -3.22 13.52
N ASN A 304 38.38 -2.88 12.30
CA ASN A 304 37.21 -2.02 12.07
C ASN A 304 35.91 -2.75 12.39
N LEU A 305 35.87 -4.06 12.08
CA LEU A 305 34.73 -4.93 12.39
C LEU A 305 34.50 -5.08 13.91
N VAL A 306 35.57 -5.38 14.64
CA VAL A 306 35.55 -5.69 16.08
C VAL A 306 35.26 -4.46 16.96
N ARG A 307 35.57 -3.25 16.49
CA ARG A 307 35.32 -2.00 17.24
C ARG A 307 33.89 -1.50 17.19
N LEU A 308 33.08 -1.97 16.23
CA LEU A 308 31.76 -1.41 15.96
C LEU A 308 30.66 -2.49 15.99
N TRP A 309 30.88 -3.70 15.45
CA TRP A 309 29.81 -4.70 15.29
C TRP A 309 29.95 -5.92 16.18
N ILE A 310 28.81 -6.37 16.69
CA ILE A 310 28.77 -7.38 17.75
C ILE A 310 28.15 -8.68 17.28
N LYS A 311 27.29 -8.64 16.26
CA LYS A 311 26.69 -9.83 15.67
C LYS A 311 26.58 -9.72 14.15
N TYR A 312 26.65 -10.87 13.50
CA TYR A 312 26.44 -11.04 12.07
C TYR A 312 25.32 -12.03 11.83
N ALA A 313 24.64 -11.91 10.69
CA ALA A 313 23.69 -12.89 10.19
C ALA A 313 23.77 -12.99 8.67
N ASN A 314 23.54 -14.17 8.11
CA ASN A 314 23.29 -14.35 6.68
C ASN A 314 21.94 -15.02 6.42
N ILE A 315 21.20 -14.52 5.42
CA ILE A 315 19.80 -14.88 5.19
C ILE A 315 19.54 -15.11 3.69
N ASP A 316 18.88 -16.24 3.41
CA ASP A 316 18.38 -16.60 2.09
C ASP A 316 16.93 -16.11 1.92
N LEU A 317 16.69 -15.31 0.89
CA LEU A 317 15.40 -14.67 0.63
C LEU A 317 14.32 -15.62 0.05
N THR A 318 14.68 -16.83 -0.40
CA THR A 318 13.76 -17.73 -1.12
C THR A 318 13.27 -18.91 -0.28
N LEU A 319 13.91 -19.19 0.86
CA LEU A 319 13.55 -20.29 1.77
C LEU A 319 12.47 -19.95 2.82
N LEU A 320 11.78 -18.82 2.69
CA LEU A 320 10.79 -18.36 3.68
C LEU A 320 9.56 -19.27 3.85
N THR A 321 9.38 -20.28 2.99
CA THR A 321 8.34 -21.33 3.14
C THR A 321 8.83 -22.63 3.79
N LYS A 322 10.15 -22.84 3.92
CA LYS A 322 10.75 -24.06 4.49
C LYS A 322 11.96 -23.71 5.37
N THR A 323 11.69 -23.51 6.66
CA THR A 323 12.60 -23.74 7.81
C THR A 323 14.10 -23.52 7.59
N VAL A 324 14.65 -22.43 8.14
CA VAL A 324 15.54 -22.37 9.32
C VAL A 324 16.10 -20.94 9.35
N TYR A 325 15.60 -20.14 10.30
CA TYR A 325 16.31 -18.98 10.77
C TYR A 325 17.50 -19.47 11.57
N SER A 326 18.68 -19.06 11.17
CA SER A 326 19.83 -19.06 12.05
C SER A 326 20.37 -17.64 12.00
N ILE A 327 19.95 -16.78 12.92
CA ILE A 327 20.83 -15.68 13.34
C ILE A 327 21.96 -16.38 14.06
N THR A 328 22.84 -17.02 13.29
CA THR A 328 24.00 -17.67 13.85
C THR A 328 24.84 -16.50 14.31
N THR A 329 24.93 -16.32 15.64
CA THR A 329 25.83 -15.33 16.22
C THR A 329 27.25 -15.80 15.91
N LEU A 330 27.80 -15.28 14.83
CA LEU A 330 29.08 -15.71 14.27
C LEU A 330 30.12 -14.60 14.47
N GLY A 331 31.39 -14.96 14.65
CA GLY A 331 32.48 -14.04 14.35
C GLY A 331 32.58 -13.85 12.82
N SER A 332 33.39 -12.90 12.39
CA SER A 332 33.58 -12.59 10.96
C SER A 332 34.00 -13.85 10.16
N ASN A 333 34.84 -14.71 10.74
CA ASN A 333 35.30 -15.94 10.09
C ASN A 333 34.18 -16.98 9.93
N GLU A 334 33.37 -17.19 10.96
CA GLU A 334 32.28 -18.14 10.87
C GLU A 334 31.16 -17.64 9.95
N LEU A 335 30.93 -16.31 9.86
CA LEU A 335 30.05 -15.72 8.85
C LEU A 335 30.54 -16.06 7.44
N GLY A 336 31.85 -15.91 7.20
CA GLY A 336 32.53 -16.35 5.98
C GLY A 336 32.14 -17.78 5.59
N GLN A 337 32.37 -18.72 6.51
CA GLN A 337 32.03 -20.14 6.32
C GLN A 337 30.53 -20.37 6.08
N SER A 338 29.68 -19.63 6.79
CA SER A 338 28.23 -19.79 6.73
C SER A 338 27.61 -19.31 5.42
N VAL A 339 28.19 -18.29 4.79
CA VAL A 339 27.80 -17.82 3.46
C VAL A 339 28.34 -18.76 2.39
N THR A 340 29.61 -19.18 2.47
CA THR A 340 30.19 -20.14 1.52
C THR A 340 29.48 -21.50 1.52
N ALA A 341 28.98 -21.96 2.67
CA ALA A 341 28.21 -23.19 2.78
C ALA A 341 26.78 -23.08 2.21
N ARG A 342 26.30 -21.86 1.94
CA ARG A 342 24.92 -21.55 1.54
C ARG A 342 24.90 -20.54 0.38
N LEU A 343 25.75 -20.75 -0.62
CA LEU A 343 25.76 -19.92 -1.83
C LEU A 343 24.38 -19.96 -2.53
N PRO A 344 24.01 -18.92 -3.29
CA PRO A 344 22.78 -18.91 -4.07
C PRO A 344 22.59 -20.19 -4.90
N ASP A 345 21.40 -20.78 -4.84
CA ASP A 345 21.02 -21.93 -5.67
C ASP A 345 19.84 -21.54 -6.57
N PRO A 346 20.09 -21.19 -7.86
CA PRO A 346 19.05 -20.83 -8.82
C PRO A 346 17.91 -21.84 -8.95
N SER A 347 18.13 -23.12 -8.61
CA SER A 347 17.09 -24.15 -8.66
C SER A 347 16.04 -23.99 -7.56
N LEU A 348 16.36 -23.28 -6.48
CA LEU A 348 15.43 -22.91 -5.41
C LEU A 348 14.66 -21.61 -5.73
N GLY A 349 15.04 -20.89 -6.78
CA GLY A 349 14.37 -19.69 -7.28
C GLY A 349 12.93 -19.92 -7.75
N PHE A 350 12.16 -18.85 -7.91
CA PHE A 350 10.81 -18.96 -8.46
C PHE A 350 10.86 -19.24 -9.97
N ASN A 351 10.09 -20.22 -10.42
CA ASN A 351 10.01 -20.64 -11.82
C ASN A 351 9.19 -19.72 -12.74
N THR A 352 8.63 -18.62 -12.22
CA THR A 352 7.86 -17.64 -13.00
C THR A 352 8.40 -16.23 -12.80
N SER A 353 8.28 -15.39 -13.84
CA SER A 353 8.61 -13.96 -13.75
C SER A 353 7.52 -13.12 -13.07
N ALA A 354 6.30 -13.67 -12.92
CA ALA A 354 5.17 -12.97 -12.28
C ALA A 354 5.29 -12.94 -10.74
N THR A 355 5.97 -13.92 -10.15
CA THR A 355 6.19 -13.96 -8.69
C THR A 355 7.22 -12.90 -8.29
N GLY A 356 6.84 -12.03 -7.37
CA GLY A 356 7.73 -11.04 -6.76
C GLY A 356 8.61 -11.63 -5.67
N SER A 357 9.65 -10.89 -5.29
CA SER A 357 10.55 -11.21 -4.19
C SER A 357 9.89 -11.01 -2.85
N ASP A 358 10.17 -11.91 -1.91
CA ASP A 358 9.75 -11.78 -0.51
C ASP A 358 10.67 -10.85 0.30
N VAL A 359 11.56 -10.09 -0.34
CA VAL A 359 12.47 -9.14 0.32
C VAL A 359 11.76 -8.19 1.29
N LEU A 360 10.61 -7.63 0.91
CA LEU A 360 9.86 -6.75 1.81
C LEU A 360 9.28 -7.50 2.98
N LYS A 361 8.77 -8.72 2.75
CA LYS A 361 8.28 -9.60 3.83
C LYS A 361 9.41 -10.05 4.74
N PHE A 362 10.63 -10.18 4.25
CA PHE A 362 11.80 -10.50 5.05
C PHE A 362 12.17 -9.33 5.97
N ILE A 363 12.22 -8.11 5.42
CA ILE A 363 12.48 -6.90 6.19
C ILE A 363 11.29 -6.62 7.14
N GLU A 364 10.06 -6.95 6.73
CA GLU A 364 8.80 -6.70 7.46
C GLU A 364 8.50 -7.74 8.54
N VAL A 365 8.29 -7.22 9.73
CA VAL A 365 7.79 -7.90 10.93
C VAL A 365 6.28 -8.21 10.89
N PRO A 366 5.83 -9.46 11.15
CA PRO A 366 4.47 -9.75 11.56
C PRO A 366 4.34 -9.66 13.09
N THR A 367 3.47 -8.76 13.56
CA THR A 367 2.83 -8.95 14.86
C THR A 367 1.95 -10.19 14.77
N ILE A 368 2.41 -11.26 15.39
CA ILE A 368 1.69 -12.43 15.94
C ILE A 368 0.29 -12.69 15.34
N SER A 369 0.19 -13.67 14.44
CA SER A 369 -0.91 -14.65 14.50
C SER A 369 -0.35 -16.03 14.20
N SER A 370 -0.60 -16.91 15.16
CA SER A 370 -0.11 -18.27 15.34
C SER A 370 -0.33 -19.18 14.14
N SER A 371 0.78 -19.71 13.58
CA SER A 371 1.02 -21.12 13.18
C SER A 371 2.00 -21.25 12.02
N HIS A 372 3.26 -20.82 12.20
CA HIS A 372 4.49 -21.44 11.67
C HIS A 372 5.67 -20.57 12.13
N ARG A 373 6.64 -21.16 12.86
CA ARG A 373 7.81 -20.47 13.42
C ARG A 373 8.66 -19.85 12.31
N ILE A 374 8.65 -18.53 12.21
CA ILE A 374 9.49 -17.71 11.33
C ILE A 374 9.84 -16.43 12.12
N GLU A 375 10.99 -16.41 12.81
CA GLU A 375 11.44 -15.22 13.57
C GLU A 375 12.24 -14.29 12.64
N LYS A 376 11.63 -13.16 12.24
CA LYS A 376 12.20 -12.22 11.27
C LYS A 376 13.14 -11.19 11.90
N PHE A 377 14.11 -10.69 11.13
CA PHE A 377 15.26 -9.95 11.64
C PHE A 377 14.90 -8.71 12.46
N ALA A 378 13.98 -7.83 12.01
CA ALA A 378 13.70 -6.57 12.72
C ALA A 378 12.93 -6.71 14.05
N ASP A 379 12.64 -7.94 14.50
CA ASP A 379 11.99 -8.27 15.77
C ASP A 379 12.81 -9.26 16.62
N ASN A 380 14.03 -9.56 16.20
CA ASN A 380 14.82 -10.60 16.84
C ASN A 380 15.30 -10.16 18.24
N THR A 381 15.18 -11.03 19.23
CA THR A 381 15.78 -10.84 20.56
C THR A 381 17.20 -11.41 20.64
N GLU A 382 17.64 -12.12 19.60
CA GLU A 382 18.93 -12.80 19.56
C GLU A 382 20.08 -11.83 19.28
N ALA A 383 19.82 -10.66 18.71
CA ALA A 383 20.80 -9.69 18.25
C ALA A 383 20.29 -8.24 18.33
N PRO A 384 21.16 -7.25 18.65
CA PRO A 384 20.78 -5.85 18.71
C PRO A 384 20.21 -5.31 17.39
N LEU A 385 19.07 -4.61 17.45
CA LEU A 385 18.40 -4.02 16.29
C LEU A 385 18.79 -2.56 16.04
N CYS A 386 19.04 -1.81 17.11
CA CYS A 386 19.38 -0.41 17.02
C CYS A 386 20.65 -0.20 16.18
N GLY A 387 20.59 0.65 15.15
CA GLY A 387 21.71 0.94 14.28
C GLY A 387 22.15 -0.24 13.40
N ALA A 388 21.34 -1.30 13.31
CA ALA A 388 21.68 -2.47 12.51
C ALA A 388 21.82 -2.10 11.03
N ARG A 389 22.63 -2.87 10.31
CA ARG A 389 22.92 -2.64 8.89
C ARG A 389 22.55 -3.86 8.09
N MET A 390 21.85 -3.66 6.99
CA MET A 390 21.43 -4.74 6.12
C MET A 390 21.96 -4.53 4.71
N PHE A 391 22.75 -5.49 4.24
CA PHE A 391 23.26 -5.57 2.88
C PHE A 391 22.45 -6.62 2.15
N ILE A 392 21.64 -6.19 1.19
CA ILE A 392 20.61 -7.03 0.58
C ILE A 392 20.86 -7.10 -0.93
N CYS A 393 21.23 -8.26 -1.45
CA CYS A 393 21.41 -8.49 -2.89
C CYS A 393 20.16 -9.17 -3.48
N VAL A 394 19.47 -8.50 -4.41
CA VAL A 394 18.23 -9.00 -5.01
C VAL A 394 18.33 -9.07 -6.54
N LYS A 395 17.98 -10.25 -7.09
CA LYS A 395 17.79 -10.43 -8.54
C LYS A 395 16.32 -10.39 -8.97
N ARG A 396 15.40 -10.17 -8.04
CA ARG A 396 13.95 -10.19 -8.25
C ARG A 396 13.31 -9.04 -7.48
N TYR A 397 12.38 -8.34 -8.12
CA TYR A 397 11.71 -7.18 -7.52
C TYR A 397 10.52 -7.61 -6.66
N PRO A 398 10.11 -6.82 -5.65
CA PRO A 398 8.86 -7.08 -4.95
C PRO A 398 7.64 -6.81 -5.85
N ASN A 399 6.48 -7.32 -5.45
CA ASN A 399 5.19 -6.98 -6.04
C ASN A 399 4.37 -6.04 -5.13
N GLU A 400 4.71 -5.97 -3.86
CA GLU A 400 4.11 -5.08 -2.88
C GLU A 400 4.69 -3.67 -3.06
N VAL A 401 3.82 -2.66 -2.95
CA VAL A 401 4.19 -1.24 -3.11
C VAL A 401 4.01 -0.42 -1.84
N ASN A 402 3.25 -0.93 -0.86
CA ASN A 402 3.04 -0.24 0.40
C ASN A 402 4.15 -0.62 1.39
N ILE A 403 4.97 0.38 1.74
CA ILE A 403 6.12 0.22 2.65
C ILE A 403 6.06 1.14 3.86
N ASP A 404 4.97 1.86 4.10
CA ASP A 404 4.91 2.90 5.14
C ASP A 404 5.18 2.33 6.54
N ARG A 405 4.58 1.17 6.83
CA ARG A 405 4.79 0.44 8.09
C ARG A 405 6.24 0.00 8.25
N LEU A 406 6.85 -0.45 7.16
CA LEU A 406 8.22 -0.92 7.13
C LEU A 406 9.20 0.23 7.37
N VAL A 407 9.00 1.35 6.69
CA VAL A 407 9.77 2.60 6.86
C VAL A 407 9.72 3.05 8.31
N ALA A 408 8.53 3.15 8.91
CA ALA A 408 8.38 3.60 10.29
C ALA A 408 9.17 2.73 11.28
N LYS A 409 9.15 1.40 11.09
CA LYS A 409 9.89 0.46 11.94
C LYS A 409 11.41 0.57 11.76
N LEU A 410 11.88 0.62 10.52
CA LEU A 410 13.31 0.78 10.24
C LEU A 410 13.86 2.08 10.82
N ARG A 411 13.08 3.17 10.73
CA ARG A 411 13.43 4.46 11.34
C ARG A 411 13.47 4.40 12.86
N ALA A 412 12.53 3.73 13.52
CA ALA A 412 12.51 3.57 14.97
C ALA A 412 13.76 2.87 15.51
N HIS A 413 14.36 1.97 14.74
CA HIS A 413 15.60 1.28 15.10
C HIS A 413 16.84 1.83 14.40
N HIS A 414 16.73 2.92 13.63
CA HIS A 414 17.82 3.47 12.83
C HIS A 414 18.54 2.42 11.97
N ILE A 415 17.78 1.48 11.39
CA ILE A 415 18.33 0.41 10.55
C ILE A 415 18.74 0.99 9.20
N LEU A 416 20.01 0.84 8.85
CA LEU A 416 20.58 1.31 7.59
C LEU A 416 20.49 0.21 6.53
N LEU A 417 19.88 0.53 5.40
CA LEU A 417 19.75 -0.39 4.27
C LEU A 417 20.73 -0.05 3.15
N HIS A 418 21.46 -1.06 2.69
CA HIS A 418 22.21 -1.06 1.44
C HIS A 418 21.62 -2.16 0.56
N ILE A 419 20.76 -1.77 -0.37
CA ILE A 419 20.08 -2.68 -1.27
C ILE A 419 20.80 -2.66 -2.61
N TYR A 420 21.28 -3.81 -3.05
CA TYR A 420 21.86 -4.02 -4.36
C TYR A 420 20.83 -4.75 -5.21
N VAL A 421 20.37 -4.10 -6.27
CA VAL A 421 19.28 -4.53 -7.11
C VAL A 421 19.81 -4.78 -8.51
N THR A 422 19.57 -5.95 -9.09
CA THR A 422 19.94 -6.17 -10.49
C THR A 422 19.13 -5.25 -11.42
N ASP A 423 19.69 -4.83 -12.55
CA ASP A 423 18.94 -4.19 -13.63
C ASP A 423 18.24 -5.18 -14.58
N THR A 424 18.58 -6.46 -14.48
CA THR A 424 18.04 -7.58 -15.28
C THR A 424 17.29 -8.58 -14.40
N PRO A 425 16.11 -8.19 -13.86
CA PRO A 425 15.40 -8.99 -12.88
C PRO A 425 14.86 -10.30 -13.46
N THR A 426 14.89 -11.36 -12.66
CA THR A 426 14.27 -12.66 -13.01
C THR A 426 12.74 -12.65 -12.81
N GLY A 427 12.21 -11.63 -12.15
CA GLY A 427 10.77 -11.41 -12.00
C GLY A 427 10.42 -10.28 -11.03
N GLY A 428 9.13 -10.16 -10.74
CA GLY A 428 8.57 -9.07 -9.94
C GLY A 428 8.38 -7.78 -10.74
N LEU A 429 7.69 -6.81 -10.14
CA LEU A 429 7.19 -5.64 -10.86
C LEU A 429 7.76 -4.30 -10.39
N HIS A 430 8.13 -4.17 -9.12
CA HIS A 430 8.29 -2.85 -8.50
C HIS A 430 9.69 -2.61 -7.90
N SER A 431 10.68 -2.32 -8.75
CA SER A 431 12.02 -1.94 -8.27
C SER A 431 12.04 -0.58 -7.56
N GLU A 432 11.15 0.32 -7.96
CA GLU A 432 10.96 1.63 -7.34
C GLU A 432 10.59 1.52 -5.87
N THR A 433 9.94 0.43 -5.46
CA THR A 433 9.57 0.22 -4.06
C THR A 433 10.81 0.03 -3.17
N LEU A 434 11.84 -0.66 -3.67
CA LEU A 434 13.10 -0.83 -2.95
C LEU A 434 13.87 0.50 -2.87
N TYR A 435 13.84 1.27 -3.94
CA TYR A 435 14.46 2.60 -3.98
C TYR A 435 13.78 3.58 -3.01
N ASP A 436 12.45 3.59 -2.97
CA ASP A 436 11.67 4.42 -2.03
C ASP A 436 11.95 4.00 -0.58
N LEU A 437 12.00 2.70 -0.31
CA LEU A 437 12.34 2.17 1.01
C LEU A 437 13.71 2.65 1.49
N ALA A 438 14.74 2.53 0.66
CA ALA A 438 16.08 3.00 0.99
C ALA A 438 16.11 4.52 1.20
N SER A 439 15.49 5.29 0.29
CA SER A 439 15.45 6.75 0.36
C SER A 439 14.81 7.22 1.66
N ARG A 440 13.64 6.66 2.00
CA ARG A 440 12.89 7.01 3.20
C ARG A 440 13.54 6.50 4.49
N THR A 441 14.57 5.65 4.44
CA THR A 441 15.24 5.12 5.63
C THR A 441 16.71 5.56 5.73
N ASN A 442 17.10 6.59 4.97
CA ASN A 442 18.48 7.06 4.83
C ASN A 442 19.46 6.00 4.28
N GLY A 443 18.93 4.87 3.79
CA GLY A 443 19.69 3.85 3.08
C GLY A 443 20.06 4.25 1.65
N MET A 444 20.64 3.29 0.94
CA MET A 444 20.99 3.39 -0.48
C MET A 444 20.48 2.18 -1.26
N CYS A 445 19.99 2.42 -2.48
CA CYS A 445 19.52 1.38 -3.39
C CYS A 445 20.26 1.47 -4.72
N MET A 446 21.25 0.62 -4.90
CA MET A 446 22.17 0.62 -6.04
C MET A 446 21.73 -0.40 -7.08
N PHE A 447 21.72 -0.01 -8.35
CA PHE A 447 21.43 -0.91 -9.46
C PHE A 447 22.71 -1.40 -10.11
N TYR A 448 22.83 -2.72 -10.24
CA TYR A 448 24.00 -3.40 -10.78
C TYR A 448 23.62 -4.28 -11.97
N GLU A 449 24.56 -4.45 -12.91
CA GLU A 449 24.38 -5.34 -14.06
C GLU A 449 24.72 -6.79 -13.68
N ASP A 450 25.96 -7.04 -13.24
CA ASP A 450 26.44 -8.35 -12.78
C ASP A 450 26.82 -8.35 -11.29
N ALA A 451 26.70 -9.48 -10.58
CA ALA A 451 27.01 -9.51 -9.15
C ALA A 451 28.52 -9.34 -8.85
N GLY A 452 29.39 -9.67 -9.82
CA GLY A 452 30.84 -9.48 -9.71
C GLY A 452 31.25 -8.00 -9.64
N SER A 453 30.40 -7.09 -10.11
CA SER A 453 30.60 -5.65 -10.07
C SER A 453 30.49 -5.08 -8.64
N LEU A 454 29.77 -5.76 -7.74
CA LEU A 454 29.57 -5.38 -6.33
C LEU A 454 30.86 -5.36 -5.52
N LYS A 455 31.90 -6.03 -6.02
CA LYS A 455 33.22 -6.17 -5.41
C LYS A 455 33.92 -4.81 -5.16
N TRP A 456 33.48 -3.74 -5.81
CA TRP A 456 34.10 -2.42 -5.68
C TRP A 456 33.55 -1.55 -4.54
N ASP A 457 32.48 -1.99 -3.87
CA ASP A 457 31.87 -1.28 -2.72
C ASP A 457 32.19 -1.94 -1.35
N VAL A 458 33.04 -2.97 -1.36
CA VAL A 458 33.28 -3.83 -0.18
C VAL A 458 34.04 -3.16 0.98
N ASN A 459 34.84 -2.12 0.69
CA ASN A 459 35.71 -1.47 1.68
C ASN A 459 34.99 -0.50 2.64
N LYS A 460 33.71 -0.21 2.42
CA LYS A 460 33.07 1.01 2.97
C LYS A 460 31.99 0.73 4.01
N ARG A 461 31.76 -0.54 4.31
CA ARG A 461 30.69 -0.98 5.22
C ARG A 461 30.95 -0.64 6.69
N GLY A 462 32.22 -0.41 7.05
CA GLY A 462 32.75 0.06 8.35
C GLY A 462 32.37 1.45 8.77
N GLN A 463 31.93 2.27 7.83
CA GLN A 463 31.80 3.69 8.06
C GLN A 463 30.43 4.07 8.58
N ASN A 464 30.37 5.06 9.45
CA ASN A 464 29.18 5.58 10.07
C ASN A 464 28.53 6.67 9.20
N LEU A 465 27.24 6.51 8.91
CA LEU A 465 26.43 7.48 8.18
C LEU A 465 26.12 8.67 9.07
N PHE A 466 26.68 9.85 8.77
CA PHE A 466 26.45 11.07 9.56
C PHE A 466 25.69 12.16 8.80
N TYR A 467 25.46 11.97 7.50
CA TYR A 467 24.71 12.89 6.66
C TYR A 467 23.93 12.13 5.59
N ALA A 468 22.66 12.49 5.40
CA ALA A 468 21.82 11.95 4.35
C ALA A 468 20.90 13.06 3.80
N THR A 469 20.77 13.11 2.47
CA THR A 469 19.76 13.95 1.79
C THR A 469 19.28 13.27 0.51
N ASN A 470 18.04 13.55 0.13
CA ASN A 470 17.31 12.93 -0.97
C ASN A 470 16.72 14.00 -1.93
N PRO A 471 17.55 14.87 -2.55
CA PRO A 471 17.06 15.93 -3.43
C PRO A 471 16.25 15.36 -4.61
N LYS A 472 15.08 15.98 -4.87
CA LYS A 472 14.25 15.71 -6.04
C LYS A 472 14.68 16.61 -7.19
N VAL A 473 15.05 16.00 -8.32
CA VAL A 473 15.65 16.68 -9.48
C VAL A 473 14.97 16.26 -10.78
N SER A 474 15.00 17.13 -11.80
CA SER A 474 14.43 16.87 -13.14
C SER A 474 15.19 17.65 -14.21
N GLY A 475 15.45 17.02 -15.35
CA GLY A 475 16.15 17.64 -16.49
C GLY A 475 17.58 18.02 -16.15
N ARG A 476 17.95 19.26 -16.46
CA ARG A 476 19.28 19.81 -16.18
C ARG A 476 19.15 20.97 -15.21
N GLY A 477 19.98 21.01 -14.18
CA GLY A 477 19.88 22.05 -13.18
C GLY A 477 20.91 21.95 -12.07
N SER A 478 20.66 22.72 -11.02
CA SER A 478 21.48 22.76 -9.81
C SER A 478 20.57 22.83 -8.60
N VAL A 479 20.95 22.13 -7.53
CA VAL A 479 20.24 22.15 -6.25
C VAL A 479 21.24 22.46 -5.13
N GLN A 480 20.82 23.29 -4.19
CA GLN A 480 21.58 23.53 -2.97
C GLN A 480 21.28 22.40 -1.98
N LEU A 481 22.32 21.78 -1.43
CA LEU A 481 22.19 20.71 -0.44
C LEU A 481 22.40 21.26 0.97
N PRO A 482 21.82 20.61 2.00
CA PRO A 482 22.17 20.89 3.39
C PRO A 482 23.67 20.74 3.62
N VAL A 483 24.24 21.61 4.46
CA VAL A 483 25.68 21.53 4.77
C VAL A 483 25.88 20.58 5.96
N PRO A 484 26.71 19.54 5.86
CA PRO A 484 26.95 18.60 6.95
C PRO A 484 27.55 19.31 8.16
N GLN A 485 26.99 19.02 9.35
CA GLN A 485 27.47 19.58 10.62
C GLN A 485 28.65 18.75 11.15
N LYS A 486 29.82 18.94 10.54
CA LYS A 486 31.06 18.26 10.93
C LYS A 486 32.27 19.19 10.76
N GLU A 487 33.12 19.24 11.79
CA GLU A 487 34.28 20.15 11.83
C GLU A 487 35.42 19.73 10.90
N VAL A 488 35.59 18.43 10.67
CA VAL A 488 36.71 17.87 9.91
C VAL A 488 36.16 16.91 8.86
N MET A 489 36.34 17.23 7.58
CA MET A 489 35.84 16.41 6.47
C MET A 489 36.88 15.42 5.92
N ALA A 490 38.16 15.52 6.33
CA ALA A 490 39.20 14.60 5.91
C ALA A 490 38.85 13.16 6.26
N GLY A 491 38.93 12.25 5.28
CA GLY A 491 38.56 10.84 5.44
C GLY A 491 37.05 10.57 5.41
N CYS A 492 36.23 11.58 5.10
CA CYS A 492 34.82 11.39 4.80
C CYS A 492 34.63 11.11 3.30
N GLU A 493 33.56 10.40 2.99
CA GLU A 493 33.27 10.01 1.61
C GLU A 493 31.82 10.33 1.26
N PHE A 494 31.61 11.02 0.15
CA PHE A 494 30.32 11.15 -0.49
C PHE A 494 29.99 9.87 -1.24
N HIS A 495 28.78 9.38 -1.03
CA HIS A 495 28.19 8.23 -1.69
C HIS A 495 26.90 8.68 -2.35
N ILE A 496 26.78 8.47 -3.66
CA ILE A 496 25.72 9.10 -4.46
C ILE A 496 25.09 8.06 -5.36
N VAL A 497 23.77 7.92 -5.27
CA VAL A 497 22.97 7.11 -6.19
C VAL A 497 22.12 8.04 -7.05
N VAL A 498 22.38 8.03 -8.35
CA VAL A 498 21.92 9.08 -9.28
C VAL A 498 20.58 8.79 -9.96
N GLU A 499 20.07 7.55 -9.93
CA GLU A 499 18.84 7.21 -10.64
C GLU A 499 17.95 6.29 -9.80
N ASP A 500 16.64 6.53 -9.83
CA ASP A 500 15.60 5.81 -9.07
C ASP A 500 15.22 4.46 -9.71
N GLY A 501 16.22 3.81 -10.32
CA GLY A 501 16.09 2.62 -11.16
C GLY A 501 17.41 2.30 -11.88
N PRO A 502 17.38 1.35 -12.83
CA PRO A 502 18.50 1.10 -13.75
C PRO A 502 18.92 2.36 -14.48
N LEU A 503 20.23 2.51 -14.72
CA LEU A 503 20.82 3.67 -15.38
C LEU A 503 20.31 3.79 -16.82
N LYS A 504 19.58 4.86 -17.14
CA LYS A 504 18.98 5.06 -18.46
C LYS A 504 19.11 6.48 -18.98
N PHE A 505 18.86 7.47 -18.13
CA PHE A 505 18.72 8.86 -18.56
C PHE A 505 19.82 9.77 -18.02
N PHE A 506 20.63 9.30 -17.07
CA PHE A 506 21.73 10.03 -16.48
C PHE A 506 22.80 10.44 -17.51
N GLU A 507 23.16 11.72 -17.52
CA GLU A 507 24.24 12.27 -18.35
C GLU A 507 25.44 12.74 -17.51
N GLY A 508 25.22 13.13 -16.25
CA GLY A 508 26.30 13.55 -15.37
C GLY A 508 25.81 14.24 -14.10
N VAL A 509 26.65 14.21 -13.07
CA VAL A 509 26.46 14.98 -11.83
C VAL A 509 27.82 15.51 -11.35
N ASN A 510 27.83 16.78 -10.94
CA ASN A 510 28.98 17.42 -10.33
C ASN A 510 28.60 17.87 -8.91
N LEU A 511 29.40 17.48 -7.93
CA LEU A 511 29.32 18.06 -6.60
C LEU A 511 30.23 19.28 -6.52
N SER A 512 29.72 20.34 -5.90
CA SER A 512 30.43 21.57 -5.61
C SER A 512 30.35 21.86 -4.12
N TRP A 513 31.51 21.92 -3.45
CA TRP A 513 31.59 22.21 -2.02
C TRP A 513 32.65 23.27 -1.73
N LYS A 514 32.44 24.02 -0.65
CA LYS A 514 33.39 25.05 -0.20
C LYS A 514 33.78 24.79 1.24
N TYR A 515 35.07 24.61 1.49
CA TYR A 515 35.59 24.58 2.86
C TYR A 515 35.51 25.96 3.51
N SER A 516 35.27 26.02 4.81
CA SER A 516 35.12 27.27 5.56
C SER A 516 36.36 28.18 5.48
N SER A 517 37.55 27.60 5.37
CA SER A 517 38.83 28.30 5.19
C SER A 517 39.19 28.62 3.74
N SER A 518 38.46 28.07 2.75
CA SER A 518 38.75 28.29 1.33
C SER A 518 38.01 29.52 0.79
N SER A 519 38.64 30.27 -0.12
CA SER A 519 37.97 31.35 -0.87
C SER A 519 37.11 30.80 -2.01
N GLU A 520 37.56 29.75 -2.67
CA GLU A 520 36.93 29.17 -3.87
C GLU A 520 36.26 27.81 -3.57
N PRO A 521 35.14 27.50 -4.26
CA PRO A 521 34.55 26.18 -4.21
C PRO A 521 35.38 25.16 -4.99
N MET A 522 35.43 23.93 -4.50
CA MET A 522 35.88 22.77 -5.26
C MET A 522 34.71 22.19 -6.02
N VAL A 523 34.95 21.75 -7.25
CA VAL A 523 33.95 21.08 -8.09
C VAL A 523 34.55 19.78 -8.59
N GLN A 524 33.82 18.69 -8.42
CA GLN A 524 34.23 17.37 -8.90
C GLN A 524 33.05 16.65 -9.54
N GLY A 525 33.27 16.14 -10.76
CA GLY A 525 32.35 15.22 -11.42
C GLY A 525 32.35 13.87 -10.72
N VAL A 526 31.16 13.34 -10.49
CA VAL A 526 30.99 12.01 -9.90
C VAL A 526 31.19 10.98 -11.00
N GLY A 527 32.31 10.28 -10.95
CA GLY A 527 32.54 9.11 -11.78
C GLY A 527 31.65 7.96 -11.29
N LEU A 528 30.73 7.51 -12.12
CA LEU A 528 29.97 6.30 -11.82
C LEU A 528 30.91 5.08 -11.84
N MET A 529 30.74 4.19 -10.89
CA MET A 529 31.50 2.93 -10.86
C MET A 529 30.90 1.99 -11.90
N TYR A 530 31.71 1.36 -12.77
CA TYR A 530 31.40 0.17 -13.58
C TYR A 530 29.91 -0.06 -13.97
N PHE A 531 29.26 0.93 -14.60
CA PHE A 531 27.84 0.93 -15.04
C PHE A 531 26.76 0.95 -13.94
N PHE A 532 27.14 1.07 -12.67
CA PHE A 532 26.22 1.35 -11.59
C PHE A 532 25.63 2.75 -11.71
N ASN A 533 24.43 2.93 -11.18
CA ASN A 533 23.90 4.25 -10.87
C ASN A 533 24.54 4.87 -9.60
N TYR A 534 25.75 4.46 -9.23
CA TYR A 534 26.42 4.81 -7.98
C TYR A 534 27.83 5.35 -8.21
N GLY A 535 28.20 6.36 -7.42
CA GLY A 535 29.54 6.95 -7.43
C GLY A 535 29.98 7.45 -6.06
N VAL A 536 31.30 7.61 -5.92
CA VAL A 536 31.95 7.99 -4.67
C VAL A 536 32.89 9.18 -4.90
N ILE A 537 32.91 10.11 -3.95
CA ILE A 537 33.93 11.17 -3.88
C ILE A 537 34.53 11.21 -2.47
N ASP A 538 35.85 11.06 -2.39
CA ASP A 538 36.59 11.14 -1.13
C ASP A 538 36.98 12.59 -0.81
N LEU A 539 36.88 12.96 0.46
CA LEU A 539 37.27 14.27 0.97
C LEU A 539 38.58 14.19 1.77
N TRP A 540 39.52 15.06 1.43
CA TRP A 540 40.90 14.98 1.92
C TRP A 540 41.30 16.13 2.85
N TYR A 541 40.50 17.20 2.95
CA TYR A 541 40.86 18.40 3.70
C TYR A 541 40.23 18.41 5.09
N GLY A 542 41.06 18.74 6.09
CA GLY A 542 40.68 18.76 7.50
C GLY A 542 39.96 20.05 7.92
N ASP A 543 38.88 20.41 7.21
CA ASP A 543 38.07 21.58 7.52
C ASP A 543 36.59 21.27 7.27
N SER A 544 35.72 22.05 7.92
CA SER A 544 34.27 22.03 7.77
C SER A 544 33.82 22.56 6.42
N LEU A 545 32.64 22.14 5.97
CA LEU A 545 32.00 22.74 4.80
C LEU A 545 31.20 23.98 5.19
N SER A 546 31.25 25.00 4.35
CA SER A 546 30.41 26.22 4.43
C SER A 546 29.34 26.27 3.35
N ASN A 547 29.52 25.52 2.26
CA ASN A 547 28.56 25.42 1.16
C ASN A 547 28.66 24.03 0.50
N LEU A 548 27.52 23.49 0.08
CA LEU A 548 27.41 22.25 -0.68
C LEU A 548 26.27 22.35 -1.70
N SER A 549 26.55 22.07 -2.95
CA SER A 549 25.58 22.08 -4.05
C SER A 549 25.85 20.95 -5.04
N MET A 550 24.82 20.58 -5.79
CA MET A 550 24.87 19.51 -6.77
C MET A 550 24.31 20.01 -8.09
N GLN A 551 25.11 19.93 -9.14
CA GLN A 551 24.66 20.14 -10.52
C GLN A 551 24.39 18.78 -11.16
N TYR A 552 23.28 18.65 -11.85
CA TYR A 552 22.83 17.38 -12.42
C TYR A 552 22.35 17.57 -13.86
N SER A 553 22.48 16.52 -14.66
CA SER A 553 22.03 16.48 -16.04
C SER A 553 21.39 15.12 -16.35
N TYR A 554 20.13 15.15 -16.77
CA TYR A 554 19.41 14.02 -17.33
C TYR A 554 18.89 14.36 -18.72
N SER A 555 18.79 13.35 -19.56
CA SER A 555 18.28 13.46 -20.93
C SER A 555 16.76 13.67 -21.02
N ASP A 556 16.02 13.43 -19.93
CA ASP A 556 14.57 13.58 -19.82
C ASP A 556 14.15 14.50 -18.65
N GLU A 557 12.85 14.77 -18.55
CA GLU A 557 12.28 15.67 -17.53
C GLU A 557 11.56 14.93 -16.38
N LYS A 558 11.70 13.59 -16.28
CA LYS A 558 11.12 12.85 -15.15
C LYS A 558 11.76 13.30 -13.84
N VAL A 559 10.92 13.62 -12.86
CA VAL A 559 11.38 13.90 -11.49
C VAL A 559 11.91 12.60 -10.87
N ARG A 560 13.13 12.64 -10.35
CA ARG A 560 13.78 11.52 -9.65
C ARG A 560 14.34 12.00 -8.32
N THR A 561 14.42 11.09 -7.37
CA THR A 561 15.14 11.30 -6.11
C THR A 561 16.57 10.84 -6.29
N VAL A 562 17.55 11.65 -5.91
CA VAL A 562 18.97 11.27 -5.84
C VAL A 562 19.34 11.00 -4.40
N GLN A 563 19.97 9.88 -4.08
CA GLN A 563 20.40 9.58 -2.71
C GLN A 563 21.83 10.07 -2.52
N VAL A 564 22.05 11.07 -1.65
CA VAL A 564 23.39 11.56 -1.28
C VAL A 564 23.64 11.24 0.18
N ARG A 565 24.76 10.58 0.47
CA ARG A 565 25.17 10.16 1.81
C ARG A 565 26.61 10.56 2.08
N LEU A 566 26.95 10.92 3.33
CA LEU A 566 28.35 10.93 3.76
C LEU A 566 28.60 9.95 4.89
N TYR A 567 29.73 9.26 4.73
CA TYR A 567 30.22 8.25 5.62
C TYR A 567 31.59 8.65 6.18
N SER A 568 31.89 8.24 7.41
CA SER A 568 33.21 8.38 8.03
C SER A 568 33.45 7.29 9.07
N TYR A 569 34.71 7.03 9.42
CA TYR A 569 35.03 6.06 10.48
C TYR A 569 34.86 6.61 11.91
N ASP A 570 34.52 7.89 12.04
CA ASP A 570 34.33 8.53 13.34
C ASP A 570 33.08 8.00 14.05
N LYS A 571 33.07 8.09 15.38
CA LYS A 571 31.88 7.80 16.17
C LYS A 571 30.78 8.82 15.87
N LEU A 572 29.56 8.35 15.65
CA LEU A 572 28.41 9.24 15.52
C LEU A 572 28.06 9.85 16.89
N SER A 573 27.76 11.15 16.90
CA SER A 573 27.15 11.84 18.04
C SER A 573 25.62 11.80 18.00
N SER A 574 25.03 11.79 16.80
CA SER A 574 23.58 11.79 16.59
C SER A 574 23.22 11.15 15.24
N TRP A 575 22.06 10.53 15.15
CA TRP A 575 21.53 10.00 13.90
C TRP A 575 21.20 11.13 12.90
N PRO A 576 21.46 10.95 11.59
CA PRO A 576 21.03 11.91 10.58
C PRO A 576 19.50 11.98 10.53
N ALA A 577 18.96 13.18 10.28
CA ALA A 577 17.52 13.37 10.12
C ALA A 577 16.98 12.58 8.92
N TYR A 578 15.73 12.15 9.01
CA TYR A 578 15.01 11.57 7.87
C TYR A 578 14.33 12.68 7.06
N GLU A 579 14.49 12.64 5.75
CA GLU A 579 13.75 13.49 4.83
C GLU A 579 12.51 12.72 4.33
N ASP A 580 11.33 13.34 4.41
CA ASP A 580 10.05 12.82 3.90
C ASP A 580 9.64 13.49 2.59
#